data_AF-A0A925TU67-F1
#
_entry.id   AF-A0A925TU67-F1
#
_cell.length_a   1.000
_cell.length_b   1.000
_cell.length_c   1.000
_cell.angle_alpha   90.00
_cell.angle_beta   90.00
_cell.angle_gamma   90.00
#
_symmetry.space_group_name_H-M   'P 1'
#
loop_
_entity.id
_entity.type
_entity.pdbx_description
1 polymer ?
#
loop_
_entity_poly.entity_id
_entity_poly.type
_entity_poly.pdbx_seq_one_letter_code
_entity_poly.pdbx_strand_id
1 'polypeptide(L)'
;VSVYPNPYFGTHAYERKALERFITFNHLPEQATIKIFTLSGELVRTLTNGDPTFRTDPTSTLGKWNLRNREQVYVAAGMYIAYVDAPGLGTKVLKLAILQREERIDTF
;
A
#
# COMPACT_ATOMS: atom_id res chain seq x y z
N VAL A 1 -13.32 3.67 -3.24
CA VAL A 1 -11.90 3.31 -2.96
C VAL A 1 -11.26 2.62 -4.14
N SER A 2 -10.11 3.14 -4.59
CA SER A 2 -9.22 2.52 -5.59
C SER A 2 -7.76 2.61 -5.11
N VAL A 3 -6.84 1.91 -5.78
CA VAL A 3 -5.42 1.87 -5.42
C VAL A 3 -4.54 2.15 -6.65
N TYR A 4 -3.52 2.99 -6.51
CA TYR A 4 -2.59 3.35 -7.57
C TYR A 4 -1.18 3.66 -7.04
N PRO A 5 -0.11 3.45 -7.84
CA PRO A 5 -0.12 2.75 -9.12
C PRO A 5 -0.42 1.26 -8.93
N ASN A 6 -1.08 0.65 -9.91
CA ASN A 6 -1.36 -0.77 -9.91
C ASN A 6 -1.34 -1.29 -11.37
N PRO A 7 -0.33 -2.05 -11.78
CA PRO A 7 0.82 -2.53 -10.98
C PRO A 7 1.74 -1.41 -10.48
N TYR A 8 2.40 -1.62 -9.33
CA TYR A 8 3.51 -0.78 -8.86
C TYR A 8 4.82 -1.28 -9.49
N PHE A 9 5.50 -0.43 -10.27
CA PHE A 9 6.69 -0.80 -11.06
C PHE A 9 8.02 -0.35 -10.43
N GLY A 10 8.13 -0.38 -9.10
CA GLY A 10 9.38 0.02 -8.42
C GLY A 10 9.75 1.51 -8.55
N THR A 11 8.99 2.29 -9.31
CA THR A 11 9.10 3.73 -9.47
C THR A 11 7.71 4.35 -9.68
N HIS A 12 7.47 5.53 -9.10
CA HIS A 12 6.30 6.38 -9.35
C HIS A 12 6.73 7.82 -9.63
N ALA A 13 6.06 8.52 -10.54
CA ALA A 13 6.42 9.91 -10.91
C ALA A 13 6.40 10.93 -9.76
N TYR A 14 5.84 10.57 -8.61
CA TYR A 14 5.82 11.40 -7.39
C TYR A 14 6.85 10.98 -6.33
N GLU A 15 7.62 9.90 -6.58
CA GLU A 15 8.73 9.49 -5.73
C GLU A 15 9.94 10.39 -6.04
N ARG A 16 10.06 11.51 -5.30
CA ARG A 16 11.14 12.50 -5.50
C ARG A 16 12.51 11.99 -5.06
N LYS A 17 12.56 10.86 -4.34
CA LYS A 17 13.78 10.18 -3.89
C LYS A 17 13.72 8.72 -4.30
N ALA A 18 14.83 8.17 -4.79
CA ALA A 18 14.95 6.77 -5.21
C ALA A 18 14.59 5.73 -4.12
N LEU A 19 14.47 6.16 -2.86
CA LEU A 19 14.21 5.30 -1.70
C LEU A 19 12.78 5.38 -1.17
N GLU A 20 11.96 6.33 -1.63
CA GLU A 20 10.56 6.41 -1.21
C GLU A 20 9.72 5.54 -2.12
N ARG A 21 9.17 4.43 -1.58
CA ARG A 21 8.29 3.51 -2.31
C ARG A 21 6.90 3.54 -1.71
N PHE A 22 5.88 3.89 -2.47
CA PHE A 22 4.51 3.83 -1.95
C PHE A 22 3.43 3.59 -3.01
N ILE A 23 2.34 2.96 -2.57
CA ILE A 23 1.06 3.00 -3.28
C ILE A 23 0.08 3.87 -2.51
N THR A 24 -0.91 4.41 -3.19
CA THR A 24 -1.92 5.30 -2.65
C THR A 24 -3.30 4.68 -2.81
N PHE A 25 -4.05 4.62 -1.72
CA PHE A 25 -5.48 4.39 -1.72
C PHE A 25 -6.20 5.74 -1.78
N ASN A 26 -7.17 5.89 -2.68
CA ASN A 26 -7.97 7.10 -2.80
C ASN A 26 -9.46 6.84 -2.60
N HIS A 27 -10.22 7.93 -2.45
CA HIS A 27 -11.64 7.89 -2.11
C HIS A 27 -11.88 7.10 -0.82
N LEU A 28 -10.97 7.23 0.15
CA LEU A 28 -11.12 6.67 1.47
C LEU A 28 -12.18 7.44 2.25
N PRO A 29 -13.13 6.74 2.90
CA PRO A 29 -14.01 7.36 3.88
C PRO A 29 -13.24 7.94 5.07
N GLU A 30 -13.93 8.72 5.90
CA GLU A 30 -13.36 9.31 7.12
C GLU A 30 -12.88 8.24 8.10
N GLN A 31 -13.52 7.08 8.16
CA GLN A 31 -13.04 5.92 8.91
C GLN A 31 -12.87 4.73 7.98
N ALA A 32 -11.63 4.25 7.85
CA ALA A 32 -11.32 3.07 7.08
C ALA A 32 -10.14 2.32 7.69
N THR A 33 -10.24 0.98 7.70
CA THR A 33 -9.13 0.08 8.00
C THR A 33 -8.80 -0.71 6.74
N ILE A 34 -7.52 -0.78 6.38
CA ILE A 34 -7.06 -1.59 5.24
C ILE A 34 -6.17 -2.71 5.77
N LYS A 35 -6.56 -3.95 5.50
CA LYS A 35 -5.75 -5.14 5.79
C LYS A 35 -5.17 -5.66 4.49
N ILE A 36 -3.86 -5.81 4.45
CA ILE A 36 -3.12 -6.28 3.28
C ILE A 36 -2.70 -7.72 3.51
N PHE A 37 -3.00 -8.58 2.55
CA PHE A 37 -2.71 -10.00 2.58
C PHE A 37 -1.89 -10.43 1.37
N THR A 38 -1.11 -11.50 1.54
CA THR A 38 -0.60 -12.29 0.42
C THR A 38 -1.74 -13.07 -0.25
N LEU A 39 -1.50 -13.66 -1.43
CA LEU A 39 -2.46 -14.58 -2.05
C LEU A 39 -2.75 -15.83 -1.21
N SER A 40 -1.82 -16.25 -0.35
CA SER A 40 -2.03 -17.36 0.59
C SER A 40 -2.88 -16.98 1.81
N GLY A 41 -3.27 -15.70 1.94
CA GLY A 41 -4.08 -15.21 3.05
C GLY A 41 -3.29 -14.79 4.28
N GLU A 42 -1.96 -14.72 4.20
CA GLU A 42 -1.13 -14.23 5.30
C GLU A 42 -1.27 -12.71 5.45
N LEU A 43 -1.51 -12.23 6.68
CA LEU A 43 -1.61 -10.80 6.98
C LEU A 43 -0.23 -10.14 6.94
N VAL A 44 -0.03 -9.25 5.98
CA VAL A 44 1.21 -8.50 5.76
C VAL A 44 1.25 -7.23 6.59
N ARG A 45 0.16 -6.46 6.56
CA ARG A 45 0.06 -5.15 7.20
C ARG A 45 -1.40 -4.76 7.45
N THR A 46 -1.65 -4.09 8.56
CA THR A 46 -2.90 -3.35 8.80
C THR A 46 -2.60 -1.86 8.79
N LEU A 47 -3.45 -1.08 8.13
CA LEU A 47 -3.36 0.37 8.00
C LEU A 47 -4.63 0.99 8.56
N THR A 48 -4.49 1.91 9.52
CA THR A 48 -5.60 2.56 10.22
C THR A 48 -5.38 4.06 10.31
N ASN A 49 -6.45 4.81 10.55
CA ASN A 49 -6.36 6.22 10.92
C ASN A 49 -5.39 6.37 12.11
N GLY A 50 -4.42 7.28 11.99
CA GLY A 50 -3.40 7.50 13.03
C GLY A 50 -2.10 6.74 12.83
N ASP A 51 -2.00 5.81 11.87
CA ASP A 51 -0.70 5.29 11.45
C ASP A 51 0.04 6.41 10.67
N PRO A 52 1.22 6.88 11.16
CA PRO A 52 1.95 7.98 10.56
C PRO A 52 2.46 7.66 9.16
N THR A 53 2.54 6.37 8.80
CA THR A 53 2.95 5.90 7.47
C THR A 53 1.79 5.74 6.50
N PHE A 54 0.54 5.83 7.00
CA PHE A 54 -0.67 5.66 6.19
C PHE A 54 -1.45 6.93 5.98
N ARG A 55 -2.01 7.48 7.08
CA ARG A 55 -2.93 8.60 7.03
C ARG A 55 -2.91 9.33 8.38
N THR A 56 -2.26 10.49 8.38
CA THR A 56 -2.14 11.38 9.55
C THR A 56 -3.35 12.30 9.72
N ASP A 57 -3.99 12.70 8.62
CA ASP A 57 -5.22 13.50 8.63
C ASP A 57 -6.44 12.58 8.38
N PRO A 58 -7.35 12.39 9.36
CA PRO A 58 -8.55 11.57 9.21
C PRO A 58 -9.51 12.05 8.10
N THR A 59 -9.46 13.33 7.75
CA THR A 59 -10.31 13.93 6.71
C THR A 59 -9.76 13.74 5.30
N SER A 60 -8.48 13.36 5.17
CA SER A 60 -7.85 13.08 3.88
C SER A 60 -8.51 11.89 3.20
N THR A 61 -8.95 12.05 1.95
CA THR A 61 -9.46 10.92 1.15
C THR A 61 -8.36 10.03 0.59
N LEU A 62 -7.10 10.35 0.90
CA LEU A 62 -5.89 9.66 0.48
C LEU A 62 -5.18 9.00 1.68
N GLY A 63 -4.67 7.79 1.46
CA GLY A 63 -3.80 7.08 2.41
C GLY A 63 -2.72 6.30 1.66
N LYS A 64 -1.49 6.30 2.16
CA LYS A 64 -0.34 5.71 1.47
C LYS A 64 0.14 4.44 2.16
N TRP A 65 0.50 3.41 1.43
CA TRP A 65 1.24 2.29 2.00
C TRP A 65 2.67 2.32 1.48
N ASN A 66 3.63 2.37 2.39
CA ASN A 66 5.06 2.41 2.10
C ASN A 66 5.65 1.06 1.63
N LEU A 67 4.81 0.09 1.28
CA LEU A 67 5.19 -1.26 0.86
C LEU A 67 6.00 -2.03 1.90
N ARG A 68 5.81 -1.75 3.19
CA ARG A 68 6.43 -2.49 4.29
C ARG A 68 5.42 -3.34 5.05
N ASN A 69 5.88 -4.50 5.51
CA ASN A 69 5.11 -5.34 6.41
C ASN A 69 5.06 -4.75 7.84
N ARG A 70 4.49 -5.49 8.78
CA ARG A 70 4.45 -5.09 10.20
C ARG A 70 5.83 -4.91 10.83
N GLU A 71 6.84 -5.65 10.37
CA GLU A 71 8.24 -5.59 10.83
C GLU A 71 9.05 -4.48 10.15
N GLN A 72 8.40 -3.58 9.40
CA GLN A 72 9.04 -2.50 8.64
C GLN A 72 10.03 -2.97 7.55
N VAL A 73 9.91 -4.21 7.11
CA VAL A 73 10.67 -4.77 5.99
C VAL A 73 9.87 -4.62 4.70
N TYR A 74 10.54 -4.24 3.61
CA TYR A 74 9.90 -4.17 2.30
C TYR A 74 9.32 -5.52 1.89
N VAL A 75 8.11 -5.50 1.35
CA VAL A 75 7.47 -6.70 0.83
C VAL A 75 8.12 -7.13 -0.48
N ALA A 76 8.06 -8.44 -0.75
CA ALA A 76 8.54 -9.01 -2.00
C ALA A 76 7.71 -8.53 -3.20
N ALA A 77 8.25 -8.72 -4.41
CA ALA A 77 7.43 -8.66 -5.61
C ALA A 77 6.36 -9.76 -5.55
N GLY A 78 5.15 -9.44 -6.01
CA GLY A 78 4.05 -10.39 -6.01
C GLY A 78 2.68 -9.75 -6.03
N MET A 79 1.68 -10.61 -5.97
CA MET A 79 0.28 -10.22 -5.88
C MET A 79 -0.15 -10.14 -4.40
N TYR A 80 -0.89 -9.09 -4.08
CA TYR A 80 -1.45 -8.86 -2.76
C TYR A 80 -2.95 -8.52 -2.86
N ILE A 81 -3.65 -8.73 -1.75
CA ILE A 81 -5.06 -8.41 -1.59
C ILE A 81 -5.17 -7.33 -0.53
N ALA A 82 -5.83 -6.21 -0.84
CA ALA A 82 -6.20 -5.21 0.13
C ALA A 82 -7.70 -5.32 0.44
N TYR A 83 -8.01 -5.72 1.68
CA TYR A 83 -9.34 -5.71 2.23
C TYR A 83 -9.57 -4.37 2.93
N VAL A 84 -10.45 -3.55 2.36
CA VAL A 84 -10.85 -2.26 2.88
C VAL A 84 -12.15 -2.42 3.65
N ASP A 85 -12.14 -2.03 4.91
CA ASP A 85 -13.30 -2.03 5.80
C ASP A 85 -13.63 -0.60 6.20
N ALA A 86 -14.83 -0.15 5.88
CA ALA A 86 -15.35 1.16 6.25
C ALA A 86 -16.62 0.96 7.10
N PRO A 87 -16.53 1.14 8.43
CA PRO A 87 -17.66 0.96 9.33
C PRO A 87 -18.88 1.76 8.87
N GLY A 88 -20.03 1.10 8.75
CA GLY A 88 -21.30 1.71 8.31
C GLY A 88 -21.44 1.91 6.79
N LEU A 89 -20.37 1.77 6.00
CA LEU A 89 -20.40 1.89 4.53
C LEU A 89 -20.17 0.55 3.81
N GLY A 90 -19.60 -0.43 4.52
CA GLY A 90 -19.35 -1.77 4.01
C GLY A 90 -17.88 -2.00 3.67
N THR A 91 -17.63 -3.06 2.90
CA THR A 91 -16.28 -3.59 2.68
C THR A 91 -15.97 -3.67 1.19
N LYS A 92 -14.69 -3.57 0.83
CA LYS A 92 -14.23 -3.67 -0.56
C LYS A 92 -12.91 -4.45 -0.63
N VAL A 93 -12.84 -5.37 -1.58
CA VAL A 93 -11.61 -6.12 -1.89
C VAL A 93 -10.95 -5.53 -3.13
N LEU A 94 -9.65 -5.24 -3.03
CA LEU A 94 -8.81 -4.78 -4.13
C LEU A 94 -7.66 -5.78 -4.34
N LYS A 95 -7.26 -5.96 -5.60
CA LYS A 95 -6.10 -6.76 -5.98
C LYS A 95 -4.99 -5.80 -6.43
N LEU A 96 -3.78 -6.02 -5.97
CA LEU A 96 -2.63 -5.19 -6.29
C LEU A 96 -1.43 -6.05 -6.69
N ALA A 97 -0.68 -5.59 -7.68
CA ALA A 97 0.56 -6.20 -8.12
C ALA A 97 1.74 -5.29 -7.76
N ILE A 98 2.75 -5.86 -7.10
CA ILE A 98 4.02 -5.20 -6.79
C ILE A 98 5.10 -5.86 -7.64
N LEU A 99 5.77 -5.08 -8.48
CA LEU A 99 6.91 -5.49 -9.27
C LEU A 99 8.14 -4.76 -8.73
N GLN A 100 9.16 -5.52 -8.34
CA GLN A 100 10.44 -4.95 -7.93
C GLN A 100 11.26 -4.61 -9.17
N ARG A 101 12.11 -3.58 -9.05
CA ARG A 101 13.11 -3.28 -10.08
C ARG A 101 14.12 -4.42 -10.12
N GLU A 102 14.61 -4.74 -11.32
CA GLU A 102 15.86 -5.47 -11.44
C GLU A 102 16.97 -4.59 -10.83
N GLU A 103 17.56 -5.01 -9.71
CA GLU A 103 18.74 -4.34 -9.20
C GLU A 103 19.91 -4.74 -10.11
N ARG A 104 20.17 -3.96 -11.16
CA ARG A 104 21.50 -3.97 -11.76
C ARG A 104 22.48 -3.54 -10.67
N ILE A 105 23.25 -4.52 -10.19
CA ILE A 105 24.51 -4.25 -9.51
C ILE A 105 25.43 -3.78 -10.64
N ASP A 106 25.66 -2.46 -10.73
CA ASP A 106 26.72 -1.95 -11.58
C ASP A 106 28.03 -2.53 -11.04
N THR A 107 28.54 -3.52 -11.77
CA THR A 107 29.87 -4.08 -11.51
C THR A 107 30.86 -3.07 -12.06
N PHE A 108 31.77 -2.63 -11.19
CA PHE A 108 32.76 -1.56 -11.40
C PHE A 108 33.51 -1.63 -12.73
#